data_AF-I7ARS6-F1
#
_entry.id   AF-I7ARS6-F1
#
_cell.length_a   1.000
_cell.length_b   1.000
_cell.length_c   1.000
_cell.angle_alpha   90.00
_cell.angle_beta   90.00
_cell.angle_gamma   90.00
#
_symmetry.space_group_name_H-M   'P 1'
#
loop_
_entity.id
_entity.type
_entity.pdbx_description
1 polymer ?
#
loop_
_entity_poly.entity_id
_entity_poly.type
_entity_poly.pdbx_seq_one_letter_code
_entity_poly.pdbx_strand_id
1 'polypeptide(L)'
;MTMDTISLDKGRYKVIEVLYISKSLLSLKLGVEDTKGMHKALIQGESGYKVVYFIDPIDFGAGSRILLEKKTNSLLLRNIDYVITCRKSYRTNTALIEKLLLRNAENMRGVKP
;
A
#
# COMPACT_ATOMS: atom_id res chain seq x y z
N MET A 1 -12.96 -13.13 22.54
CA MET A 1 -13.58 -13.29 21.21
C MET A 1 -13.00 -12.21 20.30
N THR A 2 -11.99 -12.54 19.50
CA THR A 2 -11.30 -11.63 18.57
C THR A 2 -11.96 -11.72 17.20
N MET A 3 -13.03 -10.95 16.99
CA MET A 3 -13.68 -10.88 15.69
C MET A 3 -13.06 -9.79 14.80
N ASP A 4 -12.88 -10.15 13.53
CA ASP A 4 -12.69 -9.31 12.36
C ASP A 4 -11.35 -8.58 12.16
N THR A 5 -10.24 -9.33 12.13
CA THR A 5 -8.96 -8.83 11.57
C THR A 5 -8.94 -8.77 10.04
N ILE A 6 -9.93 -9.33 9.33
CA ILE A 6 -9.86 -9.53 7.87
C ILE A 6 -10.85 -8.62 7.10
N SER A 7 -11.81 -7.99 7.77
CA SER A 7 -12.83 -7.15 7.11
C SER A 7 -12.65 -5.65 7.35
N LEU A 8 -13.13 -4.85 6.40
CA LEU A 8 -13.30 -3.40 6.51
C LEU A 8 -14.77 -3.05 6.43
N ASP A 9 -15.24 -2.24 7.37
CA ASP A 9 -16.61 -1.74 7.35
C ASP A 9 -16.78 -0.69 6.26
N LYS A 10 -18.04 -0.50 5.82
CA LYS A 10 -18.37 0.63 4.96
C LYS A 10 -18.01 1.94 5.67
N GLY A 11 -17.54 2.93 4.92
CA GLY A 11 -17.20 4.22 5.50
C GLY A 11 -16.04 4.94 4.83
N ARG A 12 -15.71 6.11 5.38
CA ARG A 12 -14.62 6.95 4.89
C ARG A 12 -13.32 6.60 5.60
N TYR A 13 -12.27 6.48 4.82
CA TYR A 13 -10.94 6.20 5.32
C TYR A 13 -9.94 7.22 4.80
N LYS A 14 -9.03 7.64 5.67
CA LYS A 14 -7.87 8.44 5.31
C LYS A 14 -6.69 7.50 5.08
N VAL A 15 -6.02 7.63 3.95
CA VAL A 15 -4.75 6.96 3.67
C VAL A 15 -3.66 7.71 4.43
N ILE A 16 -3.02 7.03 5.37
CA ILE A 16 -1.97 7.61 6.21
C ILE A 16 -0.62 7.44 5.53
N GLU A 17 -0.30 6.22 5.14
CA GLU A 17 0.96 5.88 4.47
C GLU A 17 0.70 4.83 3.39
N VAL A 18 1.52 4.86 2.35
CA VAL A 18 1.49 3.89 1.25
C VAL A 18 2.90 3.45 0.93
N LEU A 19 3.10 2.14 0.91
CA LEU A 19 4.35 1.50 0.57
C LEU A 19 4.11 0.59 -0.64
N TYR A 20 4.88 0.82 -1.70
CA TYR A 20 4.93 -0.09 -2.82
C TYR A 20 5.72 -1.35 -2.44
N ILE A 21 5.10 -2.54 -2.53
CA ILE A 21 5.67 -3.78 -1.98
C ILE A 21 5.88 -4.91 -2.98
N SER A 22 5.37 -4.83 -4.21
CA SER A 22 5.70 -5.82 -5.24
C SER A 22 5.72 -5.22 -6.64
N LYS A 23 6.74 -5.59 -7.42
CA LYS A 23 6.79 -5.44 -8.88
C LYS A 23 6.56 -6.80 -9.52
N SER A 24 5.92 -6.83 -10.68
CA SER A 24 5.96 -8.03 -11.52
C SER A 24 7.42 -8.40 -11.81
N LEU A 25 7.77 -9.68 -11.65
CA LEU A 25 9.10 -10.22 -11.97
C LEU A 25 9.46 -9.98 -13.44
N LEU A 26 8.46 -9.95 -14.33
CA LEU A 26 8.64 -9.64 -15.73
C LEU A 26 9.04 -8.17 -15.94
N SER A 27 8.39 -7.24 -15.24
CA SER A 27 8.71 -5.80 -15.32
C SER A 27 10.09 -5.50 -14.75
N LEU A 28 10.50 -6.23 -13.71
CA LEU A 28 11.88 -6.21 -13.19
C LEU A 28 12.90 -6.72 -14.23
N LYS A 29 12.60 -7.81 -14.94
CA LYS A 29 13.45 -8.35 -16.00
C LYS A 29 13.60 -7.40 -17.19
N LEU A 30 12.53 -6.66 -17.51
CA LEU A 30 12.49 -5.75 -18.66
C LEU A 30 12.97 -4.33 -18.33
N GLY A 31 13.27 -4.02 -17.05
CA GLY A 31 13.71 -2.68 -16.64
C GLY A 31 12.65 -1.59 -16.76
N VAL A 32 11.36 -1.97 -16.81
CA VAL A 32 10.25 -1.03 -17.03
C VAL A 32 9.72 -0.55 -15.67
N GLU A 33 9.53 0.77 -15.52
CA GLU A 33 8.75 1.34 -14.41
C GLU A 33 7.27 0.99 -14.61
N ASP A 34 6.85 -0.10 -13.99
CA ASP A 34 5.46 -0.56 -14.06
C ASP A 34 4.71 -0.20 -12.77
N THR A 35 3.61 0.53 -12.90
CA THR A 35 2.72 0.88 -11.78
C THR A 35 1.79 -0.28 -11.39
N LYS A 36 1.82 -1.39 -12.14
CA LYS A 36 1.07 -2.64 -11.88
C LYS A 36 1.65 -3.48 -10.75
N GLY A 37 1.76 -2.89 -9.57
CA GLY A 37 2.24 -3.59 -8.38
C GLY A 37 1.36 -3.41 -7.17
N MET A 38 1.55 -4.27 -6.17
CA MET A 38 0.77 -4.23 -4.94
C MET A 38 1.30 -3.12 -4.03
N HIS A 39 0.38 -2.34 -3.47
CA HIS A 39 0.70 -1.29 -2.51
C HIS A 39 0.11 -1.65 -1.16
N LYS A 40 0.95 -1.74 -0.14
CA LYS A 40 0.53 -1.86 1.26
C LYS A 40 0.26 -0.47 1.79
N ALA A 41 -0.88 -0.26 2.43
CA ALA A 41 -1.24 1.03 2.99
C ALA A 41 -1.70 0.92 4.43
N LEU A 42 -1.43 1.96 5.21
CA LEU A 42 -2.06 2.18 6.51
C LEU A 42 -3.21 3.15 6.30
N ILE A 43 -4.42 2.75 6.66
CA ILE A 43 -5.62 3.59 6.57
C ILE A 43 -6.23 3.82 7.96
N GLN A 44 -6.86 4.97 8.13
CA GLN A 44 -7.54 5.37 9.35
C GLN A 44 -9.03 5.59 9.06
N GLY A 45 -9.88 4.84 9.74
CA GLY A 45 -11.33 5.05 9.78
C GLY A 45 -11.79 5.44 11.18
N GLU A 46 -13.11 5.42 11.42
CA GLU A 46 -13.69 5.73 12.74
C GLU A 46 -13.31 4.71 13.82
N SER A 47 -13.20 3.44 13.45
CA SER A 47 -12.81 2.34 14.34
C SER A 47 -11.30 2.22 14.58
N GLY A 48 -10.50 3.15 14.03
CA GLY A 48 -9.05 3.20 14.21
C GLY A 48 -8.27 2.90 12.94
N TYR A 49 -7.09 2.28 13.11
CA TYR A 49 -6.14 2.04 12.02
C TYR A 49 -6.21 0.60 11.51
N LYS A 50 -6.14 0.44 10.18
CA LYS A 50 -6.06 -0.87 9.52
C LYS A 50 -5.00 -0.86 8.43
N VAL A 51 -4.35 -2.00 8.25
CA VAL A 51 -3.42 -2.24 7.14
C VAL A 51 -4.20 -2.87 6.00
N VAL A 52 -4.04 -2.36 4.79
CA VAL A 52 -4.70 -2.85 3.58
C VAL A 52 -3.72 -2.99 2.43
N TYR A 53 -4.14 -3.66 1.37
CA TYR A 53 -3.34 -3.95 0.20
C TYR A 53 -4.13 -3.56 -1.05
N PHE A 54 -3.68 -2.53 -1.76
CA PHE A 54 -4.21 -2.19 -3.07
C PHE A 54 -3.51 -3.05 -4.12
N ILE A 55 -4.28 -3.85 -4.86
CA ILE A 55 -3.74 -4.79 -5.85
C ILE A 55 -3.66 -4.16 -7.24
N ASP A 56 -4.65 -3.33 -7.59
CA ASP A 56 -4.66 -2.62 -8.86
C ASP A 56 -3.69 -1.42 -8.83
N PRO A 57 -3.24 -0.91 -9.99
CA PRO A 57 -2.47 0.32 -10.05
C PRO A 57 -3.22 1.43 -9.32
N ILE A 58 -2.51 2.10 -8.41
CA ILE A 58 -3.03 3.28 -7.71
C ILE A 58 -2.26 4.52 -8.16
N ASP A 59 -2.96 5.64 -8.25
CA ASP A 59 -2.38 6.95 -8.61
C ASP A 59 -2.45 7.94 -7.44
N PHE A 60 -2.62 7.43 -6.23
CA PHE A 60 -2.81 8.21 -5.01
C PHE A 60 -1.84 7.80 -3.91
N GLY A 61 -1.46 8.77 -3.06
CA GLY A 61 -0.52 8.58 -1.95
C GLY A 61 -1.09 8.93 -0.58
N ALA A 62 -0.18 9.04 0.39
CA ALA A 62 -0.46 9.48 1.74
C ALA A 62 -1.27 10.80 1.76
N GLY A 63 -2.25 10.87 2.66
CA GLY A 63 -3.18 11.99 2.80
C GLY A 63 -4.42 11.92 1.90
N SER A 64 -4.51 10.95 0.98
CA SER A 64 -5.71 10.70 0.19
C SER A 64 -6.87 10.20 1.05
N ARG A 65 -8.10 10.32 0.55
CA ARG A 65 -9.31 9.78 1.19
C ARG A 65 -10.04 8.85 0.24
N ILE A 66 -10.46 7.69 0.76
CA ILE A 66 -11.26 6.71 0.06
C ILE A 66 -12.58 6.47 0.80
N LEU A 67 -13.60 6.07 0.06
CA LEU A 67 -14.91 5.68 0.59
C LEU A 67 -15.15 4.23 0.18
N LEU A 68 -15.39 3.36 1.16
CA LEU A 68 -15.91 2.02 0.94
C LEU A 68 -17.44 2.10 0.99
N GLU A 69 -18.11 1.83 -0.12
CA GLU A 69 -19.57 1.87 -0.20
C GLU A 69 -20.24 0.67 0.48
N LYS A 70 -19.51 -0.44 0.60
CA LYS A 70 -19.98 -1.70 1.20
C LYS A 70 -18.92 -2.24 2.15
N LYS A 71 -19.33 -3.08 3.12
CA LYS A 71 -18.40 -3.85 3.95
C LYS A 71 -17.62 -4.79 3.02
N THR A 72 -16.30 -4.80 3.12
CA THR A 72 -15.45 -5.77 2.42
C THR A 72 -14.92 -6.79 3.42
N ASN A 73 -15.00 -8.08 3.06
CA ASN A 73 -14.49 -9.17 3.90
C ASN A 73 -13.02 -9.50 3.59
N SER A 74 -12.27 -8.49 3.12
CA SER A 74 -10.91 -8.63 2.67
C SER A 74 -10.16 -7.32 2.89
N LEU A 75 -8.89 -7.42 3.29
CA LEU A 75 -7.94 -6.30 3.33
C LEU A 75 -7.26 -6.06 1.97
N LEU A 76 -7.48 -6.95 1.01
CA LEU A 76 -7.09 -6.79 -0.38
C LEU A 76 -8.18 -5.97 -1.09
N LEU A 77 -7.84 -4.77 -1.51
CA LEU A 77 -8.73 -3.82 -2.18
C LEU A 77 -8.37 -3.71 -3.66
N ARG A 78 -9.39 -3.87 -4.49
CA ARG A 78 -9.39 -3.56 -5.91
C ARG A 78 -10.04 -2.21 -6.14
N ASN A 79 -9.83 -1.62 -7.31
CA ASN A 79 -10.43 -0.34 -7.69
C ASN A 79 -11.97 -0.31 -7.64
N ILE A 80 -12.62 -1.48 -7.72
CA ILE A 80 -14.07 -1.64 -7.58
C ILE A 80 -14.56 -1.57 -6.13
N ASP A 81 -13.67 -1.74 -5.15
CA ASP A 81 -14.06 -1.84 -3.74
C ASP A 81 -14.16 -0.46 -3.07
N TYR A 82 -13.65 0.60 -3.71
CA TYR A 82 -13.59 1.93 -3.13
C TYR A 82 -13.71 3.05 -4.16
N VAL A 83 -14.14 4.21 -3.68
CA VAL A 83 -14.16 5.47 -4.44
C VAL A 83 -13.16 6.44 -3.83
N ILE A 84 -12.30 7.04 -4.65
CA ILE A 84 -11.38 8.08 -4.20
C ILE A 84 -12.15 9.39 -4.06
N THR A 85 -12.28 9.91 -2.85
CA THR A 85 -13.00 11.15 -2.55
C THR A 85 -12.08 12.36 -2.43
N CYS A 86 -10.78 12.13 -2.15
CA CYS A 86 -9.75 13.16 -2.19
C CYS A 86 -8.44 12.51 -2.63
N ARG A 87 -7.87 12.97 -3.74
CA ARG A 87 -6.61 12.44 -4.26
C ARG A 87 -5.44 13.33 -3.84
N LYS A 88 -4.40 12.71 -3.29
CA LYS A 88 -3.06 13.30 -3.17
C LYS A 88 -2.13 12.49 -4.06
N SER A 89 -1.26 13.17 -4.81
CA SER A 89 -0.32 12.49 -5.70
C SER A 89 0.53 11.51 -4.92
N TYR A 90 0.76 10.34 -5.51
CA TYR A 90 1.70 9.37 -4.96
C TYR A 90 3.10 9.99 -4.93
N ARG A 91 3.60 10.29 -3.73
CA ARG A 91 4.98 10.72 -3.51
C ARG A 91 5.67 9.61 -2.74
N THR A 92 6.47 8.83 -3.46
CA THR A 92 7.37 7.88 -2.84
C THR A 92 8.36 8.64 -1.96
N ASN A 93 8.48 8.28 -0.68
CA ASN A 93 9.52 8.81 0.19
C ASN A 93 10.87 8.17 -0.20
N THR A 94 11.47 8.68 -1.26
CA THR A 94 12.73 8.18 -1.84
C THR A 94 13.84 8.10 -0.80
N ALA A 95 13.93 9.09 0.11
CA ALA A 95 14.91 9.11 1.18
C ALA A 95 14.77 7.92 2.16
N LEU A 96 13.53 7.49 2.47
CA LEU A 96 13.31 6.29 3.27
C LEU A 96 13.73 5.02 2.51
N ILE A 97 13.37 4.94 1.22
CA ILE A 97 13.74 3.79 0.38
C ILE A 97 15.26 3.67 0.27
N GLU A 98 15.96 4.77 0.00
CA GLU A 98 17.43 4.80 -0.07
C GLU A 98 18.07 4.32 1.23
N LYS A 99 17.59 4.80 2.39
CA LYS A 99 18.08 4.34 3.71
C LYS A 99 17.86 2.85 3.93
N LEU A 100 16.71 2.31 3.51
CA LEU A 100 16.42 0.87 3.62
C LEU A 100 17.30 0.03 2.70
N LEU A 101 17.58 0.51 1.48
CA LEU A 101 18.47 -0.15 0.53
C LEU A 101 19.93 -0.14 1.02
N LEU A 102 20.41 1.00 1.53
CA LEU A 102 21.76 1.13 2.09
C LEU A 102 21.96 0.19 3.29
N ARG A 103 21.00 0.14 4.21
CA ARG A 103 21.05 -0.76 5.38
C ARG A 103 21.11 -2.24 4.97
N ASN A 104 20.40 -2.63 3.91
CA ASN A 104 20.49 -3.99 3.38
C ASN A 104 21.83 -4.29 2.70
N ALA A 105 22.42 -3.32 2.00
CA ALA A 105 23.76 -3.48 1.40
C ALA A 105 24.85 -3.65 2.46
N GLU A 106 24.73 -2.98 3.61
CA GLU A 106 25.63 -3.15 4.76
C GLU A 106 25.47 -4.54 5.41
N ASN A 107 24.23 -5.03 5.55
CA ASN A 107 23.97 -6.37 6.09
C ASN A 107 24.50 -7.50 5.18
N MET A 108 24.58 -7.29 3.86
CA MET A 108 25.13 -8.26 2.91
C MET A 108 26.67 -8.32 2.92
N ARG A 109 27.36 -7.33 3.50
CA ARG A 109 28.84 -7.38 3.66
C ARG A 109 29.31 -8.27 4.82
N GLY A 110 28.39 -8.74 5.66
CA GLY A 110 28.67 -9.63 6.80
C GLY A 110 28.51 -11.13 6.50
N VAL A 111 27.93 -11.49 5.36
CA VAL A 111 27.73 -12.90 4.97
C VAL A 111 28.77 -13.26 3.92
N LYS A 112 29.90 -13.83 4.35
CA LYS A 112 30.78 -14.57 3.42
C LYS A 112 30.07 -15.87 3.01
N PRO A 113 30.28 -16.33 1.76
CA PRO A 113 29.69 -17.57 1.25
C PRO A 113 30.09 -18.78 2.08
#